data_AF-A0A1Z5L7Y4-F1
#
_entry.id   AF-A0A1Z5L7Y4-F1
#
_cell.length_a   1.000
_cell.length_b   1.000
_cell.length_c   1.000
_cell.angle_alpha   90.00
_cell.angle_beta   90.00
_cell.angle_gamma   90.00
#
_symmetry.space_group_name_H-M   'P 1'
#
loop_
_entity.id
_entity.type
_entity.pdbx_description
1 polymer ?
#
loop_
_entity_poly.entity_id
_entity_poly.type
_entity_poly.pdbx_seq_one_letter_code
_entity_poly.pdbx_strand_id
1 'polypeptide(L)'
;MAKLEKIYKDNQFALLAIDEVHCCSQWGHDFRPDYKFLSIMKRQFPKVPILGLTATATSRIVADVQNMLGIEGCMVLRAPLDRP
;
A
#
# COMPACT_ATOMS: atom_id res chain seq x y z
N MET A 1 0.06 -12.90 -12.90
CA MET A 1 -1.03 -11.94 -13.21
C MET A 1 -2.33 -12.60 -13.65
N ALA A 2 -2.33 -13.58 -14.57
CA ALA A 2 -3.57 -14.21 -15.09
C ALA A 2 -4.61 -14.64 -14.03
N LYS A 3 -4.16 -15.18 -12.87
CA LYS A 3 -5.07 -15.56 -11.78
C LYS A 3 -5.69 -14.36 -11.06
N LEU A 4 -4.91 -13.31 -10.79
CA LEU A 4 -5.40 -12.07 -10.17
C LEU A 4 -6.39 -11.33 -11.08
N GLU A 5 -6.10 -11.30 -12.38
CA GLU A 5 -7.01 -10.73 -13.38
C GLU A 5 -8.33 -11.50 -13.46
N LYS A 6 -8.28 -12.83 -13.38
CA LYS A 6 -9.49 -13.66 -13.37
C LYS A 6 -10.35 -13.35 -12.14
N ILE A 7 -9.79 -13.40 -10.93
CA ILE A 7 -10.58 -13.11 -9.72
C ILE A 7 -11.07 -11.65 -9.68
N TYR A 8 -10.35 -10.72 -10.30
CA TYR A 8 -10.83 -9.35 -10.45
C TYR A 8 -12.03 -9.25 -11.40
N LYS A 9 -11.97 -9.92 -12.56
CA LYS A 9 -13.10 -9.99 -13.52
C LYS A 9 -14.33 -10.67 -12.92
N ASP A 10 -14.10 -11.69 -12.10
CA ASP A 10 -15.16 -12.44 -11.41
C ASP A 10 -15.69 -11.69 -10.15
N ASN A 11 -15.23 -10.44 -9.90
CA ASN A 11 -15.56 -9.63 -8.70
C ASN A 11 -15.23 -10.30 -7.36
N GLN A 12 -14.21 -11.18 -7.33
CA GLN A 12 -13.74 -11.89 -6.14
C GLN A 12 -12.46 -11.29 -5.54
N PHE A 13 -11.91 -10.22 -6.11
CA PHE A 13 -10.76 -9.50 -5.54
C PHE A 13 -11.24 -8.32 -4.69
N ALA A 14 -11.39 -8.54 -3.38
CA ALA A 14 -12.03 -7.57 -2.49
C ALA A 14 -11.09 -6.48 -1.94
N LEU A 15 -9.82 -6.79 -1.68
CA LEU A 15 -8.88 -5.91 -1.00
C LEU A 15 -7.43 -6.33 -1.28
N LEU A 16 -6.54 -5.37 -1.50
CA LEU A 16 -5.09 -5.58 -1.48
C LEU A 16 -4.52 -5.03 -0.16
N ALA A 17 -4.08 -5.93 0.71
CA ALA A 17 -3.33 -5.55 1.91
C ALA A 17 -1.82 -5.60 1.64
N ILE A 18 -1.11 -4.53 1.98
CA ILE A 18 0.35 -4.42 1.88
C ILE A 18 0.87 -4.23 3.30
N ASP A 19 1.50 -5.28 3.80
CA ASP A 19 2.22 -5.23 5.07
C ASP A 19 3.57 -4.53 4.89
N GLU A 20 4.09 -3.94 5.97
CA GLU A 20 5.31 -3.13 5.96
C GLU A 20 5.39 -2.10 4.83
N VAL A 21 4.26 -1.39 4.60
CA VAL A 21 4.10 -0.47 3.46
C VAL A 21 5.16 0.64 3.42
N HIS A 22 5.80 0.92 4.56
CA HIS A 22 6.92 1.86 4.64
C HIS A 22 8.11 1.47 3.75
N CYS A 23 8.26 0.19 3.38
CA CYS A 23 9.31 -0.32 2.49
C CYS A 23 9.24 0.28 1.07
N CYS A 24 8.10 0.85 0.66
CA CYS A 24 7.99 1.58 -0.61
C CYS A 24 8.92 2.80 -0.62
N SER A 25 9.03 3.51 0.51
CA SER A 25 9.69 4.81 0.58
C SER A 25 11.21 4.67 0.67
N GLN A 26 11.93 5.42 -0.17
CA GLN A 26 13.40 5.51 -0.09
C GLN A 26 13.87 6.28 1.16
N TRP A 27 12.95 7.01 1.81
CA TRP A 27 13.20 7.70 3.07
C TRP A 27 12.97 6.79 4.28
N GLY A 28 12.47 5.57 4.07
CA GLY A 28 12.38 4.53 5.08
C GLY A 28 13.74 3.87 5.32
N HIS A 29 13.96 3.43 6.56
CA HIS A 29 15.16 2.67 6.93
C HIS A 29 15.26 1.31 6.21
N ASP A 30 14.12 0.70 5.88
CA ASP A 30 14.01 -0.62 5.25
C ASP A 30 13.45 -0.55 3.81
N PHE A 31 13.99 0.36 2.98
CA PHE A 31 13.57 0.46 1.58
C PHE A 31 13.79 -0.85 0.79
N ARG A 32 12.76 -1.31 0.07
CA ARG A 32 12.83 -2.46 -0.83
C ARG A 32 12.51 -2.07 -2.27
N PRO A 33 13.46 -2.18 -3.21
CA PRO A 33 13.24 -1.85 -4.62
C PRO A 33 12.01 -2.52 -5.23
N ASP A 34 11.72 -3.77 -4.85
CA ASP A 34 10.60 -4.54 -5.39
C ASP A 34 9.22 -3.92 -5.09
N TYR A 35 9.10 -3.15 -4.00
CA TYR A 35 7.85 -2.47 -3.66
C TYR A 35 7.46 -1.40 -4.69
N LYS A 36 8.42 -0.88 -5.49
CA LYS A 36 8.13 0.04 -6.62
C LYS A 36 7.16 -0.57 -7.63
N PHE A 37 7.22 -1.89 -7.82
CA PHE A 37 6.35 -2.59 -8.76
C PHE A 37 4.91 -2.67 -8.30
N LEU A 38 4.61 -2.46 -7.00
CA LEU A 38 3.24 -2.49 -6.47
C LEU A 38 2.37 -1.36 -7.01
N SER A 39 2.96 -0.27 -7.53
CA SER A 39 2.26 0.79 -8.26
C SER A 39 1.40 0.28 -9.43
N ILE A 40 1.75 -0.88 -10.01
CA ILE A 40 0.95 -1.50 -11.08
C ILE A 40 -0.41 -2.00 -10.59
N MET A 41 -0.52 -2.37 -9.30
CA MET A 41 -1.74 -2.96 -8.75
C MET A 41 -2.90 -1.98 -8.81
N LYS A 42 -2.66 -0.70 -8.48
CA LYS A 42 -3.70 0.33 -8.57
C LYS A 42 -4.13 0.62 -10.01
N ARG A 43 -3.19 0.56 -10.96
CA ARG A 43 -3.49 0.73 -12.40
C ARG A 43 -4.28 -0.44 -12.97
N GLN A 44 -3.92 -1.67 -12.59
CA GLN A 44 -4.52 -2.89 -13.12
C GLN A 44 -5.86 -3.22 -12.45
N PHE A 45 -6.01 -2.89 -11.17
CA PHE A 45 -7.18 -3.21 -10.37
C PHE A 45 -7.76 -1.94 -9.69
N PRO A 46 -8.18 -0.93 -10.47
CA PRO A 46 -8.53 0.40 -9.93
C PRO A 46 -9.67 0.39 -8.92
N LYS A 47 -10.59 -0.57 -9.03
CA LYS A 47 -11.74 -0.76 -8.12
C LYS A 47 -11.39 -1.47 -6.82
N VAL A 48 -10.21 -2.10 -6.73
CA VAL A 48 -9.79 -2.82 -5.51
C VAL A 48 -9.18 -1.81 -4.54
N PRO A 49 -9.70 -1.69 -3.30
CA PRO A 49 -9.10 -0.85 -2.28
C PRO A 49 -7.72 -1.38 -1.87
N ILE A 50 -6.84 -0.48 -1.43
CA ILE A 50 -5.52 -0.81 -0.90
C ILE A 50 -5.49 -0.45 0.59
N LEU A 51 -5.06 -1.40 1.42
CA LEU A 51 -4.79 -1.22 2.84
C LEU A 51 -3.29 -1.33 3.08
N GLY A 52 -2.63 -0.23 3.41
CA GLY A 52 -1.22 -0.23 3.83
C GLY A 52 -1.11 -0.32 5.34
N LEU A 53 -0.26 -1.23 5.83
CA LEU A 53 0.00 -1.46 7.25
C LEU A 53 1.47 -1.22 7.55
N THR A 54 1.76 -0.57 8.68
CA THR A 54 3.13 -0.37 9.19
C THR A 54 3.09 0.09 10.64
N ALA A 55 4.08 -0.29 11.43
CA ALA A 55 4.30 0.24 12.77
C ALA A 55 5.04 1.59 12.75
N THR A 56 5.94 1.78 11.78
CA THR A 56 6.83 2.94 11.69
C THR A 56 6.56 3.72 10.40
N ALA A 57 5.99 4.92 10.54
CA ALA A 57 5.82 5.82 9.40
C ALA A 57 5.78 7.28 9.85
N THR A 58 6.80 8.04 9.46
CA THR A 58 6.76 9.51 9.55
C THR A 58 5.77 10.05 8.52
N SER A 59 5.28 11.28 8.71
CA SER A 59 4.38 11.91 7.73
C SER A 59 5.00 12.02 6.32
N ARG A 60 6.33 12.11 6.23
CA ARG A 60 7.05 12.08 4.95
C ARG A 60 6.99 10.70 4.28
N ILE A 61 7.19 9.63 5.03
CA ILE A 61 7.07 8.25 4.52
C ILE A 61 5.63 8.00 4.04
N VAL A 62 4.61 8.45 4.80
CA VAL A 62 3.20 8.31 4.40
C VAL A 62 2.93 8.99 3.05
N ALA A 63 3.37 10.23 2.87
CA ALA A 63 3.19 10.96 1.62
C ALA A 63 3.93 10.27 0.44
N ASP A 64 5.13 9.77 0.67
CA ASP A 64 5.91 9.05 -0.35
C ASP A 64 5.23 7.73 -0.75
N VAL A 65 4.74 6.97 0.23
CA VAL A 65 3.96 5.73 0.00
C VAL A 65 2.70 6.02 -0.84
N GLN A 66 1.95 7.08 -0.50
CA GLN A 66 0.76 7.48 -1.25
C GLN A 66 1.10 7.79 -2.72
N ASN A 67 2.17 8.56 -2.95
CA ASN A 67 2.63 8.89 -4.29
C ASN A 67 3.08 7.64 -5.06
N MET A 68 3.87 6.78 -4.43
CA MET A 68 4.41 5.59 -5.08
C MET A 68 3.35 4.55 -5.43
N LEU A 69 2.33 4.38 -4.58
CA LEU A 69 1.21 3.46 -4.84
C LEU A 69 0.10 4.10 -5.70
N GLY A 70 0.19 5.40 -6.01
CA GLY A 70 -0.84 6.13 -6.76
C GLY A 70 -2.17 6.24 -6.01
N ILE A 71 -2.10 6.46 -4.69
CA ILE A 71 -3.27 6.54 -3.81
C ILE A 71 -3.50 8.01 -3.43
N GLU A 72 -4.45 8.65 -4.09
CA GLU A 72 -4.90 10.00 -3.75
C GLU A 72 -6.00 9.97 -2.68
N GLY A 73 -5.97 10.92 -1.74
CA GLY A 73 -7.02 11.08 -0.74
C GLY A 73 -7.18 9.91 0.24
N CYS A 74 -6.11 9.14 0.52
CA CYS A 74 -6.20 7.99 1.42
C CYS A 74 -6.48 8.40 2.87
N MET A 75 -7.33 7.62 3.56
CA MET A 75 -7.53 7.75 4.99
C MET A 75 -6.29 7.24 5.75
N VAL A 76 -5.71 8.08 6.60
CA VAL A 76 -4.55 7.73 7.44
C VAL A 76 -4.99 7.62 8.89
N LEU A 77 -4.89 6.42 9.45
CA LEU A 77 -5.17 6.14 10.87
C LEU A 77 -3.87 5.90 11.62
N ARG A 78 -3.76 6.43 12.85
CA ARG A 78 -2.58 6.25 13.71
C ARG A 78 -3.03 5.88 15.12
N ALA A 79 -2.57 4.75 15.61
CA ALA A 79 -2.76 4.35 17.01
C ALA A 79 -1.64 4.94 17.89
N PRO A 80 -1.91 5.22 19.18
CA PRO A 80 -0.86 5.56 20.12
C PRO A 80 0.09 4.37 20.32
N LEU A 81 1.36 4.65 20.62
CA LEU A 81 2.35 3.61 20.95
C LEU A 81 2.15 3.02 22.34
N ASP A 82 1.47 3.76 23.21
CA ASP A 82 1.31 3.44 24.64
C ASP A 82 0.74 2.03 24.85
N ARG A 83 1.37 1.28 25.77
CA ARG A 83 0.96 -0.05 26.19
C ARG A 83 0.81 -0.03 27.72
N PRO A 84 -0.42 0.10 28.26
CA PRO A 84 -0.67 0.16 29.70
C PRO A 84 -0.39 -1.16 30.43
#